data_AF-A0A3D6CKS4-F1
#
_entry.id   AF-A0A3D6CKS4-F1
#
_cell.length_a   1.000
_cell.length_b   1.000
_cell.length_c   1.000
_cell.angle_alpha   90.00
_cell.angle_beta   90.00
_cell.angle_gamma   90.00
#
_symmetry.space_group_name_H-M   'P 1'
#
loop_
_entity.id
_entity.type
_entity.pdbx_description
1 polymer ?
#
loop_
_entity_poly.entity_id
_entity_poly.type
_entity_poly.pdbx_seq_one_letter_code
_entity_poly.pdbx_strand_id
1 'polypeptide(L)'
;MGSLNIKIIYRFLGITAILNGMFMFLAVPFSIYHNEPEKWGILNAGIITIAIGILLYFLNKPTTTNIQKKEGYLIVTLGWLTLSFT
;
A
#
# COMPACT_ATOMS: atom_id res chain seq x y z
N MET A 1 26.80 2.42 -13.71
CA MET A 1 25.46 1.83 -13.47
C MET A 1 24.66 2.80 -12.61
N GLY A 2 23.62 3.41 -13.17
CA GLY A 2 22.85 4.45 -12.47
C GLY A 2 22.19 3.93 -11.20
N SER A 3 22.39 4.63 -10.09
CA SER A 3 21.77 4.37 -8.79
C SER A 3 20.29 4.05 -8.93
N LEU A 4 19.81 2.99 -8.26
CA LEU A 4 18.38 2.70 -8.13
C LEU A 4 17.73 3.75 -7.23
N ASN A 5 16.60 4.31 -7.64
CA ASN A 5 15.82 5.23 -6.80
C ASN A 5 14.91 4.43 -5.86
N ILE A 6 15.49 3.76 -4.87
CA ILE A 6 14.73 2.92 -3.92
C ILE A 6 13.61 3.72 -3.23
N LYS A 7 13.83 5.03 -3.02
CA LYS A 7 12.81 5.94 -2.48
C LYS A 7 11.55 6.03 -3.33
N ILE A 8 11.65 6.03 -4.67
CA ILE A 8 10.46 6.09 -5.54
C ILE A 8 9.65 4.80 -5.46
N ILE A 9 10.36 3.66 -5.31
CA ILE A 9 9.75 2.34 -5.20
C ILE A 9 8.93 2.26 -3.91
N TYR A 10 9.53 2.55 -2.75
CA TYR A 10 8.79 2.52 -1.47
C TYR A 10 7.64 3.52 -1.42
N ARG A 11 7.79 4.69 -2.06
CA ARG A 11 6.71 5.66 -2.15
C ARG A 11 5.52 5.13 -2.97
N PHE A 12 5.78 4.44 -4.07
CA PHE A 12 4.74 3.77 -4.85
C PHE A 12 4.07 2.63 -4.06
N LEU A 13 4.86 1.79 -3.38
CA LEU A 13 4.32 0.73 -2.52
C LEU A 13 3.43 1.29 -1.41
N GLY A 14 3.81 2.43 -0.82
CA GLY A 14 2.99 3.15 0.16
C GLY A 14 1.64 3.59 -0.41
N ILE A 15 1.60 4.14 -1.62
CA ILE A 15 0.35 4.52 -2.30
C ILE A 15 -0.53 3.29 -2.53
N THR A 16 0.05 2.20 -3.01
CA THR A 16 -0.70 0.95 -3.25
C THR A 16 -1.28 0.39 -1.94
N ALA A 17 -0.53 0.42 -0.84
CA ALA A 17 -1.03 0.00 0.47
C ALA A 17 -2.18 0.90 0.97
N ILE A 18 -2.08 2.22 0.81
CA ILE A 18 -3.16 3.15 1.16
C ILE A 18 -4.43 2.83 0.37
N LEU A 19 -4.32 2.61 -0.94
CA LEU A 19 -5.45 2.23 -1.78
C LEU A 19 -6.06 0.89 -1.35
N ASN A 20 -5.22 -0.11 -1.02
CA ASN A 20 -5.69 -1.41 -0.52
C ASN A 20 -6.49 -1.25 0.79
N GLY A 21 -5.94 -0.54 1.78
CA GLY A 21 -6.66 -0.31 3.03
C GLY A 21 -7.93 0.54 2.86
N MET A 22 -7.98 1.45 1.87
CA MET A 22 -9.19 2.17 1.51
C MET A 22 -10.26 1.23 0.93
N PHE A 23 -9.88 0.25 0.12
CA PHE A 23 -10.80 -0.78 -0.37
C PHE A 23 -11.31 -1.68 0.76
N MET A 24 -10.49 -1.98 1.77
CA MET A 24 -10.95 -2.68 2.98
C MET A 24 -12.07 -1.88 3.69
N PHE A 25 -11.97 -0.55 3.76
CA PHE A 25 -13.04 0.28 4.34
C PHE A 25 -14.34 0.27 3.55
N LEU A 26 -14.30 0.05 2.22
CA LEU A 26 -15.51 -0.15 1.43
C LEU A 26 -16.22 -1.47 1.76
N ALA A 27 -15.49 -2.47 2.26
CA ALA A 27 -16.08 -3.75 2.69
C ALA A 27 -16.71 -3.68 4.10
N VAL A 28 -16.23 -2.80 4.97
CA VAL A 28 -16.78 -2.60 6.33
C VAL A 28 -18.30 -2.33 6.36
N PRO A 29 -18.88 -1.39 5.57
CA PRO A 29 -20.33 -1.16 5.60
C PRO A 29 -21.14 -2.37 5.16
N PHE A 30 -20.61 -3.21 4.26
CA PHE A 30 -21.26 -4.44 3.82
C PHE A 30 -21.27 -5.51 4.92
N SER A 31 -20.16 -5.65 5.63
CA SER A 31 -20.03 -6.53 6.80
C SER A 31 -20.94 -6.08 7.95
N ILE A 32 -21.09 -4.77 8.17
CA ILE A 32 -22.04 -4.21 9.14
C ILE A 32 -23.49 -4.54 8.74
N TYR A 33 -23.84 -4.40 7.45
CA TYR A 33 -25.19 -4.71 6.96
C TYR A 33 -25.57 -6.18 7.17
N HIS A 34 -24.61 -7.10 6.99
CA HIS A 34 -24.82 -8.54 7.20
C HIS A 34 -24.60 -9.00 8.66
N ASN A 35 -24.34 -8.08 9.60
CA ASN A 35 -24.03 -8.38 11.00
C ASN A 35 -22.88 -9.38 11.19
N GLU A 36 -21.88 -9.31 10.30
CA GLU A 36 -20.73 -10.19 10.35
C GLU A 36 -19.76 -9.80 11.49
N PRO A 37 -19.22 -10.77 12.25
CA PRO A 37 -18.24 -10.50 13.30
C PRO A 37 -16.92 -9.91 12.76
N GLU A 38 -16.61 -10.15 11.49
CA GLU A 38 -15.39 -9.73 10.79
C GLU A 38 -15.28 -8.21 10.62
N LYS A 39 -16.38 -7.45 10.79
CA LYS A 39 -16.42 -5.98 10.63
C LYS A 39 -15.30 -5.26 11.39
N TRP A 40 -14.97 -5.72 12.59
CA TRP A 40 -13.90 -5.14 13.42
C TRP A 40 -12.51 -5.55 12.94
N GLY A 41 -12.37 -6.78 12.41
CA GLY A 41 -11.13 -7.27 11.83
C GLY A 41 -10.75 -6.49 10.57
N ILE A 42 -11.71 -6.32 9.66
CA ILE A 42 -11.52 -5.56 8.41
C ILE A 42 -11.22 -4.09 8.71
N LEU A 43 -11.93 -3.49 9.67
CA LEU A 43 -11.68 -2.10 10.08
C LEU A 43 -10.26 -1.91 10.64
N ASN A 44 -9.83 -2.77 11.57
CA ASN A 44 -8.49 -2.69 12.15
C ASN A 44 -7.40 -2.97 11.11
N ALA A 45 -7.58 -3.97 10.25
CA ALA A 45 -6.65 -4.27 9.17
C ALA A 45 -6.52 -3.09 8.21
N GLY A 46 -7.64 -2.50 7.78
CA GLY A 46 -7.64 -1.31 6.92
C GLY A 46 -6.90 -0.12 7.54
N ILE A 47 -7.10 0.15 8.84
CA ILE A 47 -6.40 1.22 9.57
C ILE A 47 -4.89 0.97 9.58
N ILE A 48 -4.47 -0.24 9.93
CA ILE A 48 -3.04 -0.60 10.01
C ILE A 48 -2.39 -0.51 8.62
N THR A 49 -3.02 -1.05 7.59
CA THR A 49 -2.52 -1.03 6.22
C THR A 49 -2.38 0.40 5.68
N ILE A 50 -3.37 1.27 5.94
CA ILE A 50 -3.27 2.71 5.58
C ILE A 50 -2.15 3.38 6.37
N ALA A 51 -2.03 3.14 7.68
CA ALA A 51 -1.01 3.75 8.51
C ALA A 51 0.41 3.38 8.01
N ILE A 52 0.64 2.11 7.69
CA ILE A 52 1.91 1.65 7.09
C ILE A 52 2.14 2.31 5.72
N GLY A 53 1.10 2.37 4.88
CA GLY A 53 1.20 3.00 3.56
C GLY A 53 1.54 4.50 3.63
N ILE A 54 0.92 5.23 4.56
CA ILE A 54 1.21 6.66 4.83
C ILE A 54 2.66 6.81 5.32
N LEU A 55 3.09 5.97 6.26
CA LEU A 55 4.46 6.00 6.77
C LEU A 55 5.49 5.79 5.65
N LEU A 56 5.27 4.78 4.80
CA LEU A 56 6.11 4.49 3.63
C LEU A 56 6.12 5.66 2.63
N TYR A 57 4.96 6.27 2.38
CA TYR A 57 4.84 7.40 1.46
C TYR A 57 5.60 8.65 1.94
N PHE A 58 5.45 9.02 3.22
CA PHE A 58 6.07 10.23 3.77
C PHE A 58 7.58 10.10 4.01
N LEU A 59 8.05 8.95 4.49
CA LEU A 59 9.48 8.73 4.76
C LEU A 59 10.32 8.65 3.47
N ASN A 60 9.71 8.24 2.34
CA ASN A 60 10.44 7.96 1.11
C ASN A 60 10.26 9.05 0.03
N LYS A 61 10.48 10.32 0.37
CA LYS A 61 10.45 11.42 -0.61
C LYS A 61 11.64 11.30 -1.61
N PRO A 62 11.40 11.06 -2.91
CA PRO A 62 12.48 10.92 -3.88
C PRO A 62 12.98 12.29 -4.33
N THR A 63 14.25 12.35 -4.76
CA THR A 63 14.89 13.56 -5.31
C THR A 63 14.54 13.79 -6.77
N THR A 64 14.25 12.71 -7.52
CA THR A 64 13.79 12.75 -8.91
C THR A 64 12.58 11.84 -9.07
N THR A 65 11.65 12.19 -9.96
CA THR A 65 10.43 11.40 -10.24
C THR A 65 10.57 10.52 -11.49
N ASN A 66 11.78 10.37 -12.02
CA ASN A 66 12.02 9.60 -13.24
C ASN A 66 12.09 8.10 -12.91
N ILE A 67 11.10 7.34 -13.38
CA ILE A 67 11.00 5.90 -13.19
C ILE A 67 11.64 5.19 -14.38
N GLN A 68 12.73 4.48 -14.13
CA GLN A 68 13.37 3.62 -15.14
C GLN A 68 12.67 2.25 -15.20
N LYS A 69 12.78 1.56 -16.34
CA LYS A 69 12.17 0.22 -16.55
C LYS A 69 12.45 -0.76 -15.40
N LYS A 70 13.69 -0.79 -14.91
CA LYS A 70 14.13 -1.63 -13.77
C LYS A 70 13.36 -1.35 -12.47
N GLU A 71 13.03 -0.08 -12.19
CA GLU A 71 12.26 0.33 -11.02
C GLU A 71 10.80 -0.05 -11.19
N GLY A 72 10.26 0.09 -12.39
CA GLY A 72 8.90 -0.38 -12.73
C GLY A 72 8.71 -1.87 -12.47
N TYR A 73 9.64 -2.73 -12.91
CA TYR A 73 9.57 -4.17 -12.62
C TYR A 73 9.60 -4.45 -11.11
N LEU A 74 10.45 -3.74 -10.35
CA LEU A 74 10.54 -3.92 -8.91
C LEU A 74 9.28 -3.46 -8.17
N ILE A 75 8.67 -2.35 -8.61
CA ILE A 75 7.41 -1.84 -8.04
C ILE A 75 6.30 -2.88 -8.20
N VAL A 76 6.21 -3.53 -9.36
CA VAL A 76 5.17 -4.54 -9.61
C VAL A 76 5.39 -5.76 -8.72
N THR A 77 6.60 -6.33 -8.69
CA THR A 77 6.88 -7.54 -7.90
C THR A 77 6.72 -7.30 -6.41
N LEU A 78 7.28 -6.20 -5.89
CA LEU A 78 7.13 -5.82 -4.48
C LEU A 78 5.71 -5.40 -4.16
N GLY A 79 4.97 -4.84 -5.12
CA GLY A 79 3.55 -4.52 -5.00
C GLY A 79 2.74 -5.77 -4.67
N TRP A 80 2.82 -6.79 -5.52
CA TRP A 80 2.15 -8.08 -5.28
C TRP A 80 2.54 -8.72 -3.95
N LEU A 81 3.83 -8.66 -3.61
CA LEU A 81 4.34 -9.20 -2.35
C LEU A 81 3.75 -8.43 -1.16
N THR A 82 3.72 -7.10 -1.22
CA THR A 82 3.12 -6.25 -0.18
C THR A 82 1.64 -6.58 0.00
N LEU A 83 0.87 -6.66 -1.10
CA LEU A 83 -0.55 -7.02 -1.04
C LEU A 83 -0.80 -8.42 -0.45
N SER A 84 0.14 -9.35 -0.62
CA SER A 84 -0.02 -10.71 -0.09
C SER A 84 0.22 -10.79 1.43
N PHE A 85 0.99 -9.86 1.98
CA PHE A 85 1.30 -9.80 3.42
C PHE A 85 0.40 -8.84 4.21
N THR A 86 -0.40 -8.00 3.53
CA THR A 86 -1.38 -7.08 4.13
C THR A 86 -2.80 -7.61 3.96
#